data_AF-A0A3P7MTR6-F1
#
_entry.id   AF-A0A3P7MTR6-F1
#
_cell.length_a   1.000
_cell.length_b   1.000
_cell.length_c   1.000
_cell.angle_alpha   90.00
_cell.angle_beta   90.00
_cell.angle_gamma   90.00
#
_symmetry.space_group_name_H-M   'P 1'
#
loop_
_entity.id
_entity.type
_entity.pdbx_description
1 polymer ?
#
loop_
_entity_poly.entity_id
_entity_poly.type
_entity_poly.pdbx_seq_one_letter_code
_entity_poly.pdbx_strand_id
1 'polypeptide(L)'
;CKVQRITAITLGCSQPTVSRIIAQVSDLFYRRRKEFIKWPEPNEQQNTQRRFLELCGIPNVVGALDGSHVKIIAPSVSEDSYVFRSSVLYRSLQTGRKTGILLADSAYRSERFLLKPILRENRTAAGSCSHTQLLILETRYTDAVCRGRVVIENAFGSLKRQFQALHTELRHSPARSAKIIVAACCLRNYCIQTRERSFTEDEAIAQQYPEAGNEDPDLPDVGEGDSMRRFIVENYFA
;
A
#
# COMPACT_ATOMS: atom_id res chain seq x y z
N CYS A 1 -15.10 24.06 6.06
CA CYS A 1 -14.23 23.10 6.77
C CYS A 1 -13.71 23.74 8.06
N LYS A 2 -13.89 23.12 9.24
CA LYS A 2 -13.49 23.69 10.56
C LYS A 2 -11.98 23.99 10.61
N VAL A 3 -11.15 23.09 10.09
CA VAL A 3 -9.69 23.26 10.01
C VAL A 3 -9.31 24.50 9.19
N GLN A 4 -9.89 24.67 8.00
CA GLN A 4 -9.59 25.85 7.17
C GLN A 4 -10.04 27.17 7.81
N ARG A 5 -11.09 27.16 8.65
CA ARG A 5 -11.50 28.36 9.41
C ARG A 5 -10.46 28.71 10.48
N ILE A 6 -9.92 27.72 11.19
CA ILE A 6 -8.86 27.91 12.17
C ILE A 6 -7.59 28.42 11.48
N THR A 7 -7.15 27.76 10.41
CA THR A 7 -5.98 28.19 9.62
C THR A 7 -6.14 29.62 9.08
N ALA A 8 -7.34 29.97 8.61
CA ALA A 8 -7.64 31.31 8.13
C ALA A 8 -7.47 32.38 9.23
N ILE A 9 -7.99 32.11 10.44
CA ILE A 9 -7.80 32.98 11.61
C ILE A 9 -6.31 33.11 11.94
N THR A 10 -5.57 32.00 12.01
CA THR A 10 -4.13 32.01 12.32
C THR A 10 -3.32 32.80 11.30
N LEU A 11 -3.66 32.70 10.01
CA LEU A 11 -2.96 33.37 8.92
C LEU A 11 -3.49 34.80 8.62
N GLY A 12 -4.45 35.30 9.40
CA GLY A 12 -5.05 36.62 9.17
C GLY A 12 -5.76 36.76 7.82
N CYS A 13 -6.29 35.67 7.26
CA CYS A 13 -6.98 35.67 5.97
C CYS A 13 -8.39 35.07 6.06
N SER A 14 -9.14 35.14 4.96
CA SER A 14 -10.48 34.52 4.90
C SER A 14 -10.40 33.03 4.58
N GLN A 15 -11.35 32.25 5.11
CA GLN A 15 -11.43 30.81 4.79
C GLN A 15 -11.52 30.51 3.27
N PRO A 16 -12.22 31.31 2.44
CA PRO A 16 -12.16 31.16 0.99
C PRO A 16 -10.75 31.30 0.40
N THR A 17 -9.89 32.16 0.95
CA THR A 17 -8.50 32.29 0.52
C THR A 17 -7.71 31.02 0.81
N VAL A 18 -7.81 30.46 2.02
CA VAL A 18 -7.19 29.17 2.36
C VAL A 18 -7.66 28.06 1.42
N SER A 19 -8.97 28.00 1.13
CA SER A 19 -9.53 27.01 0.21
C SER A 19 -8.95 27.14 -1.21
N ARG A 20 -8.78 28.37 -1.72
CA ARG A 20 -8.17 28.63 -3.03
C ARG A 20 -6.71 28.20 -3.07
N ILE A 21 -5.94 28.51 -2.02
CA ILE A 21 -4.53 28.11 -1.92
C ILE A 21 -4.40 26.58 -1.93
N ILE A 22 -5.18 25.87 -1.11
CA ILE A 22 -5.17 24.40 -1.08
C ILE A 22 -5.50 23.84 -2.47
N ALA A 23 -6.51 24.39 -3.16
CA ALA A 23 -6.86 23.93 -4.50
C ALA A 23 -5.72 24.14 -5.50
N GLN A 24 -5.08 25.31 -5.48
CA GLN A 24 -3.97 25.65 -6.38
C GLN A 24 -2.75 24.76 -6.13
N VAL A 25 -2.35 24.60 -4.87
CA VAL A 25 -1.19 23.78 -4.49
C VAL A 25 -1.46 22.31 -4.81
N SER A 26 -2.65 21.78 -4.48
CA SER A 26 -2.99 20.39 -4.83
C SER A 26 -2.99 20.15 -6.34
N ASP A 27 -3.46 21.11 -7.14
CA ASP A 27 -3.45 20.99 -8.59
C ASP A 27 -2.03 21.03 -9.17
N LEU A 28 -1.16 21.90 -8.62
CA LEU A 28 0.25 21.99 -9.01
C LEU A 28 0.97 20.65 -8.79
N PHE A 29 0.88 20.08 -7.59
CA PHE A 29 1.49 18.79 -7.29
C PHE A 29 0.86 17.66 -8.11
N TYR A 30 -0.45 17.69 -8.34
CA TYR A 30 -1.11 16.68 -9.17
C TYR A 30 -0.58 16.70 -10.62
N ARG A 31 -0.34 17.88 -11.21
CA ARG A 31 0.25 18.00 -12.55
C ARG A 31 1.69 17.45 -12.59
N ARG A 32 2.47 17.68 -11.53
CA ARG A 32 3.86 17.24 -11.38
C ARG A 32 4.03 15.86 -10.72
N ARG A 33 2.93 15.13 -10.47
CA ARG A 33 2.94 13.89 -9.66
C ARG A 33 3.95 12.84 -10.12
N LYS A 34 4.23 12.76 -11.42
CA LYS A 34 5.17 11.79 -12.01
C LYS A 34 6.63 12.05 -11.61
N GLU A 35 6.95 13.26 -11.16
CA GLU A 35 8.29 13.61 -10.66
C GLU A 35 8.53 13.03 -9.26
N PHE A 36 7.46 12.85 -8.47
CA PHE A 36 7.54 12.43 -7.07
C PHE A 36 7.05 10.99 -6.84
N ILE A 37 6.13 10.50 -7.67
CA ILE A 37 5.54 9.17 -7.57
C ILE A 37 5.94 8.40 -8.83
N LYS A 38 7.01 7.64 -8.70
CA LYS A 38 7.62 6.86 -9.78
C LYS A 38 7.79 5.40 -9.36
N TRP A 39 7.85 4.53 -10.37
CA TRP A 39 8.37 3.18 -10.16
C TRP A 39 9.88 3.26 -9.88
N PRO A 40 10.44 2.44 -8.98
CA PRO A 40 11.87 2.49 -8.69
C PRO A 40 12.71 2.24 -9.94
N GLU A 41 13.80 2.99 -10.07
CA GLU A 41 14.83 2.74 -11.07
C GLU A 41 15.59 1.44 -10.75
N PRO A 42 16.30 0.80 -11.70
CA PRO A 42 16.94 -0.49 -11.48
C PRO A 42 17.83 -0.57 -10.23
N ASN A 43 18.60 0.48 -9.94
CA ASN A 43 19.45 0.56 -8.74
C ASN A 43 18.62 0.70 -7.45
N GLU A 44 17.56 1.51 -7.48
CA GLU A 44 16.62 1.64 -6.35
C GLU A 44 15.89 0.31 -6.12
N GLN A 45 15.52 -0.38 -7.19
CA GLN A 45 14.83 -1.67 -7.16
C GLN A 45 15.71 -2.75 -6.53
N GLN A 46 16.98 -2.86 -6.90
CA GLN A 46 17.92 -3.81 -6.28
C GLN A 46 18.11 -3.55 -4.78
N ASN A 47 18.21 -2.29 -4.37
CA ASN A 47 18.31 -1.93 -2.96
C ASN A 47 17.03 -2.29 -2.18
N THR A 48 15.86 -2.04 -2.77
CA THR A 48 14.58 -2.47 -2.20
C THR A 48 14.49 -3.98 -2.07
N GLN A 49 14.89 -4.73 -3.11
CA GLN A 49 14.92 -6.20 -3.09
C GLN A 49 15.81 -6.75 -1.98
N ARG A 50 17.02 -6.20 -1.83
CA ARG A 50 17.92 -6.59 -0.73
C ARG A 50 17.27 -6.36 0.62
N ARG A 51 16.66 -5.19 0.82
CA ARG A 51 16.02 -4.83 2.09
C ARG A 51 14.82 -5.70 2.41
N PHE A 52 13.99 -6.05 1.42
CA PHE A 52 12.89 -6.98 1.63
C PHE A 52 13.37 -8.41 1.89
N LEU A 53 14.44 -8.85 1.22
CA LEU A 53 15.05 -10.15 1.49
C LEU A 53 15.54 -10.24 2.94
N GLU A 54 16.22 -9.20 3.43
CA GLU A 54 16.63 -9.11 4.85
C GLU A 54 15.43 -9.03 5.81
N LEU A 55 14.37 -8.32 5.44
CA LEU A 55 13.20 -8.10 6.29
C LEU A 55 12.30 -9.33 6.42
N CYS A 56 12.04 -10.03 5.33
CA CYS A 56 11.03 -11.09 5.28
C CYS A 56 11.49 -12.41 4.65
N GLY A 57 12.68 -12.46 4.04
CA GLY A 57 13.21 -13.68 3.41
C GLY A 57 12.67 -13.96 2.00
N ILE A 58 11.77 -13.13 1.47
CA ILE A 58 11.21 -13.31 0.14
C ILE A 58 12.08 -12.58 -0.90
N PRO A 59 12.63 -13.27 -1.91
CA PRO A 59 13.47 -12.65 -2.94
C PRO A 59 12.63 -11.83 -3.93
N ASN A 60 13.31 -10.97 -4.69
CA ASN A 60 12.73 -10.20 -5.80
C ASN A 60 11.54 -9.28 -5.45
N VAL A 61 11.26 -9.07 -4.17
CA VAL A 61 10.22 -8.14 -3.72
C VAL A 61 10.66 -6.70 -3.96
N VAL A 62 9.85 -5.92 -4.67
CA VAL A 62 10.14 -4.54 -5.07
C VAL A 62 9.25 -3.52 -4.38
N GLY A 63 8.29 -3.99 -3.58
CA GLY A 63 7.39 -3.12 -2.82
C GLY A 63 6.24 -3.89 -2.19
N ALA A 64 5.38 -3.14 -1.51
CA ALA A 64 4.14 -3.65 -0.95
C ALA A 64 2.97 -2.75 -1.38
N LEU A 65 1.79 -3.34 -1.50
CA LEU A 65 0.53 -2.70 -1.87
C LEU A 65 -0.48 -2.92 -0.77
N ASP A 66 -1.15 -1.84 -0.37
CA ASP A 66 -2.22 -1.93 0.60
C ASP A 66 -3.26 -0.83 0.35
N GLY A 67 -4.49 -1.09 0.77
CA GLY A 67 -5.54 -0.09 0.84
C GLY A 67 -5.33 0.84 2.04
N SER A 68 -5.77 2.09 1.92
CA SER A 68 -5.83 2.98 3.06
C SER A 68 -7.16 3.71 3.09
N HIS A 69 -7.89 3.59 4.20
CA HIS A 69 -9.12 4.34 4.37
C HIS A 69 -8.81 5.82 4.59
N VAL A 70 -9.23 6.63 3.61
CA VAL A 70 -9.34 8.09 3.73
C VAL A 70 -10.81 8.42 3.56
N LYS A 71 -11.43 8.98 4.61
CA LYS A 71 -12.85 9.33 4.57
C LYS A 71 -13.07 10.48 3.59
N ILE A 72 -13.81 10.25 2.52
CA ILE A 72 -14.22 11.27 1.56
C ILE A 72 -15.75 11.33 1.51
N ILE A 73 -16.31 12.41 0.97
CA ILE A 73 -17.71 12.43 0.57
C ILE A 73 -17.88 11.36 -0.50
N ALA A 74 -18.75 10.37 -0.25
CA ALA A 74 -18.95 9.24 -1.14
C ALA A 74 -19.32 9.71 -2.56
N PRO A 75 -18.69 9.18 -3.62
CA PRO A 75 -19.14 9.42 -4.98
C PRO A 75 -20.56 8.84 -5.15
N SER A 76 -21.37 9.48 -6.00
CA SER A 76 -22.73 9.01 -6.32
C SER A 76 -22.77 7.78 -7.24
N VAL A 77 -21.61 7.26 -7.64
CA VAL A 77 -21.44 6.07 -8.49
C VAL A 77 -20.41 5.19 -7.79
N SER A 78 -20.82 3.97 -7.45
CA SER A 78 -20.03 2.98 -6.71
C SER A 78 -19.40 1.98 -7.67
N GLU A 79 -18.07 1.84 -7.63
CA GLU A 79 -17.35 0.74 -8.28
C GLU A 79 -16.06 0.44 -7.48
N ASP A 80 -16.23 0.08 -6.21
CA ASP A 80 -15.12 -0.38 -5.38
C ASP A 80 -14.88 -1.89 -5.66
N SER A 81 -13.64 -2.22 -6.07
CA SER A 81 -13.02 -3.56 -6.33
C SER A 81 -12.30 -3.71 -7.70
N TYR A 82 -12.21 -2.64 -8.50
CA TYR A 82 -11.52 -2.66 -9.81
C TYR A 82 -10.28 -1.76 -9.93
N VAL A 83 -9.95 -0.96 -8.90
CA VAL A 83 -8.99 0.14 -9.07
C VAL A 83 -7.58 -0.35 -9.42
N PHE A 84 -7.06 -1.36 -8.72
CA PHE A 84 -5.72 -1.88 -9.04
C PHE A 84 -5.67 -2.57 -10.40
N ARG A 85 -6.64 -3.45 -10.71
CA ARG A 85 -6.70 -4.20 -11.99
C ARG A 85 -6.91 -3.29 -13.21
N SER A 86 -7.65 -2.19 -13.05
CA SER A 86 -7.85 -1.19 -14.09
C SER A 86 -6.66 -0.23 -14.25
N SER A 87 -5.68 -0.28 -13.33
CA SER A 87 -4.55 0.64 -13.30
C SER A 87 -3.53 0.36 -14.41
N VAL A 88 -2.80 1.43 -14.78
CA VAL A 88 -1.65 1.34 -15.71
C VAL A 88 -0.52 0.49 -15.11
N LEU A 89 -0.40 0.45 -13.78
CA LEU A 89 0.62 -0.33 -13.10
C LEU A 89 0.38 -1.82 -13.28
N TYR A 90 -0.85 -2.29 -13.04
CA TYR A 90 -1.22 -3.69 -13.24
C TYR A 90 -0.95 -4.16 -14.68
N ARG A 91 -1.38 -3.39 -15.69
CA ARG A 91 -1.08 -3.68 -17.10
C ARG A 91 0.43 -3.71 -17.39
N SER A 92 1.20 -2.83 -16.76
CA SER A 92 2.67 -2.81 -16.95
C SER A 92 3.35 -4.06 -16.37
N LEU A 93 2.85 -4.57 -15.24
CA LEU A 93 3.36 -5.79 -14.60
C LEU A 93 2.94 -7.04 -15.39
N GLN A 94 1.68 -7.11 -15.83
CA GLN A 94 1.20 -8.20 -16.69
C GLN A 94 1.98 -8.31 -18.00
N THR A 95 2.30 -7.17 -18.63
CA THR A 95 3.05 -7.15 -19.89
C THR A 95 4.57 -7.27 -19.71
N GLY A 96 5.08 -7.39 -18.48
CA GLY A 96 6.50 -7.47 -18.18
C GLY A 96 7.29 -6.17 -18.39
N ARG A 97 6.62 -5.04 -18.69
CA ARG A 97 7.26 -3.72 -18.78
C ARG A 97 7.79 -3.24 -17.43
N LYS A 98 7.21 -3.73 -16.34
CA LYS A 98 7.73 -3.61 -14.97
C LYS A 98 7.87 -5.02 -14.41
N THR A 99 8.90 -5.22 -13.59
CA THR A 99 9.24 -6.54 -13.06
C THR A 99 9.44 -6.48 -11.55
N GLY A 100 9.38 -7.64 -10.92
CA GLY A 100 9.49 -7.80 -9.48
C GLY A 100 8.17 -8.23 -8.83
N ILE A 101 8.27 -8.57 -7.55
CA ILE A 101 7.16 -9.08 -6.76
C ILE A 101 6.64 -7.96 -5.84
N LEU A 102 5.32 -7.83 -5.75
CA LEU A 102 4.65 -6.96 -4.79
C LEU A 102 4.00 -7.82 -3.70
N LEU A 103 4.12 -7.40 -2.45
CA LEU A 103 3.38 -8.00 -1.33
C LEU A 103 2.06 -7.25 -1.14
N ALA A 104 0.94 -7.96 -1.00
CA ALA A 104 -0.37 -7.35 -0.89
C ALA A 104 -1.24 -8.01 0.18
N ASP A 105 -2.36 -7.36 0.48
CA ASP A 105 -3.38 -7.91 1.38
C ASP A 105 -4.09 -9.13 0.79
N SER A 106 -4.71 -9.94 1.64
CA SER A 106 -5.54 -11.07 1.25
C SER A 106 -6.72 -10.67 0.38
N ALA A 107 -7.22 -9.43 0.52
CA ALA A 107 -8.26 -8.86 -0.33
C ALA A 107 -7.87 -8.69 -1.80
N TYR A 108 -6.57 -8.78 -2.14
CA TYR A 108 -6.11 -8.75 -3.52
C TYR A 108 -6.13 -10.15 -4.14
N ARG A 109 -6.38 -10.22 -5.44
CA ARG A 109 -6.25 -11.46 -6.21
C ARG A 109 -4.78 -11.88 -6.32
N SER A 110 -4.48 -13.17 -6.17
CA SER A 110 -3.13 -13.71 -6.35
C SER A 110 -2.71 -13.62 -7.83
N GLU A 111 -1.48 -13.16 -8.08
CA GLU A 111 -0.91 -13.00 -9.43
C GLU A 111 0.56 -13.43 -9.43
N ARG A 112 1.15 -13.68 -10.60
CA ARG A 112 2.59 -14.03 -10.73
C ARG A 112 3.55 -12.98 -10.13
N PHE A 113 3.10 -11.74 -10.03
CA PHE A 113 3.85 -10.60 -9.51
C PHE A 113 3.24 -10.04 -8.20
N LEU A 114 2.21 -10.68 -7.64
CA LEU A 114 1.51 -10.21 -6.44
C LEU A 114 1.31 -11.37 -5.46
N LEU A 115 2.03 -11.33 -4.34
CA LEU A 115 1.93 -12.31 -3.27
C LEU A 115 1.03 -11.80 -2.15
N LYS A 116 0.15 -12.68 -1.66
CA LYS A 116 -0.75 -12.43 -0.54
C LYS A 116 -0.60 -13.49 0.56
N PRO A 117 -0.97 -13.18 1.81
CA PRO A 117 -1.09 -14.15 2.91
C PRO A 117 -1.97 -15.35 2.53
N ILE A 118 -1.67 -16.53 3.06
CA ILE A 118 -2.56 -17.70 2.93
C ILE A 118 -3.54 -17.69 4.11
N LEU A 119 -4.83 -17.53 3.81
CA LEU A 119 -5.90 -17.60 4.82
C LEU A 119 -5.91 -18.97 5.49
N ARG A 120 -6.28 -19.02 6.78
CA ARG A 120 -6.26 -20.26 7.57
C ARG A 120 -7.15 -21.34 6.97
N GLU A 121 -8.30 -20.96 6.40
CA GLU A 121 -9.24 -21.85 5.72
C GLU A 121 -8.69 -22.47 4.42
N ASN A 122 -7.73 -21.79 3.79
CA ASN A 122 -7.08 -22.22 2.55
C ASN A 122 -5.73 -22.93 2.80
N ARG A 123 -5.33 -23.12 4.06
CA ARG A 123 -4.13 -23.90 4.41
C ARG A 123 -4.40 -25.38 4.27
N THR A 124 -3.36 -26.14 3.92
CA THR A 124 -3.51 -27.58 3.75
C THR A 124 -3.93 -28.24 5.09
N ALA A 125 -5.08 -28.92 5.10
CA ALA A 125 -5.69 -29.44 6.33
C ALA A 125 -4.83 -30.54 7.00
N ALA A 126 -4.52 -30.40 8.28
CA ALA A 126 -3.65 -31.30 9.04
C ALA A 126 -4.23 -32.73 9.18
N GLY A 127 -4.05 -33.56 8.14
CA GLY A 127 -4.57 -34.93 8.08
C GLY A 127 -3.53 -36.04 7.89
N SER A 128 -2.25 -35.73 7.67
CA SER A 128 -1.19 -36.77 7.54
C SER A 128 0.22 -36.21 7.82
N CYS A 129 1.18 -37.06 8.17
CA CYS A 129 2.51 -36.69 8.69
C CYS A 129 3.34 -35.76 7.76
N SER A 130 3.22 -35.92 6.44
CA SER A 130 3.86 -35.03 5.44
C SER A 130 3.16 -33.66 5.31
N HIS A 131 1.90 -33.57 5.73
CA HIS A 131 1.09 -32.36 5.68
C HIS A 131 1.47 -31.34 6.76
N THR A 132 2.05 -31.80 7.87
CA THR A 132 2.53 -30.92 8.95
C THR A 132 3.66 -30.02 8.47
N GLN A 133 4.56 -30.53 7.61
CA GLN A 133 5.68 -29.74 7.11
C GLN A 133 5.19 -28.63 6.18
N LEU A 134 4.34 -28.94 5.19
CA LEU A 134 3.73 -27.93 4.31
C LEU A 134 2.98 -26.85 5.10
N LEU A 135 2.22 -27.23 6.13
CA LEU A 135 1.53 -26.26 7.00
C LEU A 135 2.52 -25.31 7.72
N ILE A 136 3.66 -25.83 8.18
CA ILE A 136 4.72 -25.00 8.79
C ILE A 136 5.28 -24.03 7.74
N LEU A 137 5.52 -24.48 6.50
CA LEU A 137 6.05 -23.62 5.44
C LEU A 137 5.06 -22.53 5.04
N GLU A 138 3.78 -22.88 4.86
CA GLU A 138 2.69 -21.93 4.57
C GLU A 138 2.53 -20.89 5.68
N THR A 139 2.71 -21.31 6.93
CA THR A 139 2.69 -20.41 8.10
C THR A 139 3.88 -19.44 8.06
N ARG A 140 5.11 -19.95 7.87
CA ARG A 140 6.31 -19.10 7.77
C ARG A 140 6.25 -18.12 6.61
N TYR A 141 5.75 -18.57 5.46
CA TYR A 141 5.48 -17.73 4.29
C TYR A 141 4.48 -16.63 4.61
N THR A 142 3.36 -16.97 5.25
CA THR A 142 2.33 -16.00 5.61
C THR A 142 2.89 -14.94 6.56
N ASP A 143 3.64 -15.36 7.57
CA ASP A 143 4.30 -14.44 8.50
C ASP A 143 5.32 -13.54 7.78
N ALA A 144 6.03 -14.06 6.78
CA ALA A 144 6.94 -13.28 5.97
C ALA A 144 6.22 -12.21 5.12
N VAL A 145 5.13 -12.57 4.44
CA VAL A 145 4.33 -11.61 3.66
C VAL A 145 3.81 -10.50 4.59
N CYS A 146 3.27 -10.87 5.76
CA CYS A 146 2.79 -9.92 6.76
C CYS A 146 3.93 -9.01 7.28
N ARG A 147 5.10 -9.55 7.61
CA ARG A 147 6.29 -8.76 8.00
C ARG A 147 6.69 -7.76 6.91
N GLY A 148 6.69 -8.17 5.65
CA GLY A 148 7.02 -7.30 4.53
C GLY A 148 6.01 -6.15 4.36
N ARG A 149 4.71 -6.41 4.58
CA ARG A 149 3.65 -5.40 4.48
C ARG A 149 3.76 -4.28 5.51
N VAL A 150 4.43 -4.49 6.64
CA VAL A 150 4.68 -3.44 7.65
C VAL A 150 5.31 -2.18 7.01
N VAL A 151 6.07 -2.33 5.91
CA VAL A 151 6.65 -1.19 5.18
C VAL A 151 5.58 -0.24 4.61
N ILE A 152 4.52 -0.77 3.98
CA ILE A 152 3.46 0.07 3.39
C ILE A 152 2.53 0.63 4.45
N GLU A 153 2.24 -0.15 5.50
CA GLU A 153 1.46 0.30 6.66
C GLU A 153 2.15 1.47 7.36
N ASN A 154 3.46 1.37 7.60
CA ASN A 154 4.27 2.46 8.16
C ASN A 154 4.32 3.68 7.25
N ALA A 155 4.39 3.49 5.93
CA ALA A 155 4.34 4.58 4.97
C ALA A 155 3.01 5.33 5.04
N PHE A 156 1.88 4.63 5.11
CA PHE A 156 0.57 5.25 5.32
C PHE A 156 0.44 5.92 6.68
N GLY A 157 0.92 5.28 7.75
CA GLY A 157 0.93 5.86 9.09
C GLY A 157 1.71 7.18 9.12
N SER A 158 2.90 7.20 8.52
CA SER A 158 3.72 8.41 8.41
C SER A 158 3.06 9.50 7.56
N LEU A 159 2.42 9.13 6.44
CA LEU A 159 1.70 10.06 5.59
C LEU A 159 0.54 10.73 6.33
N LYS A 160 -0.29 9.94 7.03
CA LYS A 160 -1.45 10.47 7.77
C LYS A 160 -1.03 11.29 8.98
N ARG A 161 0.08 10.93 9.65
CA ARG A 161 0.68 11.73 10.73
C ARG A 161 1.17 13.10 10.24
N GLN A 162 1.84 13.15 9.09
CA GLN A 162 2.29 14.40 8.49
C GLN A 162 1.11 15.25 8.00
N PHE A 163 0.11 14.63 7.39
CA PHE A 163 -1.06 15.31 6.81
C PHE A 163 -2.33 14.90 7.55
N GLN A 164 -2.52 15.47 8.74
CA GLN A 164 -3.67 15.19 9.62
C GLN A 164 -5.04 15.31 8.95
N ALA A 165 -5.15 16.10 7.88
CA ALA A 165 -6.34 16.16 7.05
C ALA A 165 -6.80 14.77 6.52
N LEU A 166 -5.88 13.82 6.35
CA LEU A 166 -6.14 12.46 5.89
C LEU A 166 -6.68 11.52 7.00
N HIS A 167 -6.52 11.87 8.28
CA HIS A 167 -7.19 11.19 9.39
C HIS A 167 -8.67 11.61 9.50
N THR A 168 -8.96 12.83 9.07
CA THR A 168 -10.31 13.38 9.11
C THR A 168 -11.07 13.16 7.80
N GLU A 169 -12.37 13.41 7.82
CA GLU A 169 -13.19 13.41 6.61
C GLU A 169 -12.83 14.60 5.70
N LEU A 170 -12.36 14.30 4.48
CA LEU A 170 -12.16 15.28 3.42
C LEU A 170 -13.52 15.67 2.83
N ARG A 171 -14.07 16.77 3.34
CA ARG A 171 -15.35 17.36 2.89
C ARG A 171 -15.19 18.15 1.58
N HIS A 172 -14.69 17.49 0.55
CA HIS A 172 -14.54 17.97 -0.82
C HIS A 172 -15.11 16.94 -1.80
N SER A 173 -15.42 17.37 -3.03
CA SER A 173 -15.79 16.46 -4.12
C SER A 173 -14.71 15.36 -4.30
N PRO A 174 -15.06 14.13 -4.69
CA PRO A 174 -14.10 13.02 -4.87
C PRO A 174 -12.87 13.41 -5.70
N ALA A 175 -13.06 14.10 -6.83
CA ALA A 175 -11.96 14.55 -7.69
C ALA A 175 -10.97 15.49 -6.97
N ARG A 176 -11.48 16.40 -6.13
CA ARG A 176 -10.64 17.31 -5.35
C ARG A 176 -9.95 16.59 -4.20
N SER A 177 -10.63 15.67 -3.53
CA SER A 177 -10.03 14.81 -2.49
C SER A 177 -8.88 13.98 -3.06
N ALA A 178 -9.05 13.39 -4.24
CA ALA A 178 -7.98 12.66 -4.93
C ALA A 178 -6.74 13.53 -5.20
N LYS A 179 -6.92 14.78 -5.67
CA LYS A 179 -5.81 15.72 -5.86
C LYS A 179 -5.08 16.06 -4.56
N ILE A 180 -5.83 16.24 -3.46
CA ILE A 180 -5.25 16.50 -2.13
C ILE A 180 -4.42 15.30 -1.66
N ILE A 181 -4.94 14.08 -1.81
CA ILE A 181 -4.24 12.84 -1.44
C ILE A 181 -2.95 12.69 -2.25
N VAL A 182 -3.02 12.86 -3.58
CA VAL A 182 -1.83 12.81 -4.45
C VAL A 182 -0.81 13.88 -4.05
N ALA A 183 -1.25 15.10 -3.78
CA ALA A 183 -0.37 16.17 -3.35
C ALA A 183 0.33 15.86 -2.01
N ALA A 184 -0.37 15.26 -1.05
CA ALA A 184 0.22 14.79 0.20
C ALA A 184 1.30 13.72 -0.05
N CYS A 185 1.04 12.75 -0.94
CA CYS A 185 2.05 11.76 -1.33
C CYS A 185 3.27 12.41 -1.99
N CYS A 186 3.06 13.36 -2.91
CA CYS A 186 4.16 14.08 -3.56
C CYS A 186 5.01 14.85 -2.56
N LEU A 187 4.36 15.59 -1.65
CA LEU A 187 5.04 16.35 -0.60
C LEU A 187 5.82 15.43 0.34
N ARG A 188 5.24 14.29 0.75
CA ARG A 188 5.96 13.30 1.57
C ARG A 188 7.22 12.80 0.87
N ASN A 189 7.10 12.44 -0.40
CA ASN A 189 8.25 11.95 -1.18
C ASN A 189 9.32 13.03 -1.35
N TYR A 190 8.92 14.30 -1.52
CA TYR A 190 9.84 15.42 -1.53
C TYR A 190 10.59 15.56 -0.19
N CYS A 191 9.90 15.50 0.95
CA CYS A 191 10.53 15.51 2.28
C CYS A 191 11.53 14.35 2.47
N ILE A 192 11.22 13.15 1.94
CA ILE A 192 12.12 12.00 1.97
C ILE A 192 13.38 12.28 1.15
N GLN A 193 13.24 12.86 -0.05
CA GLN A 193 14.35 13.22 -0.92
C GLN A 193 15.25 14.29 -0.30
N THR A 194 14.67 15.30 0.37
CA THR A 194 15.42 16.35 1.08
C THR A 194 15.97 15.89 2.43
N ARG A 195 15.74 14.63 2.82
CA ARG A 195 16.16 14.03 4.10
C ARG A 195 15.63 14.79 5.31
N GLU A 196 14.42 15.34 5.20
CA GLU A 196 13.73 15.92 6.34
C GLU A 196 13.42 14.84 7.39
N ARG A 197 13.39 15.26 8.66
CA ARG A 197 13.10 14.35 9.77
C ARG A 197 11.70 13.74 9.62
N SER A 198 11.59 12.46 9.92
CA SER A 198 10.29 11.77 9.90
C SER A 198 9.41 12.22 11.06
N PHE A 199 8.10 12.28 10.84
CA PHE A 199 7.07 12.59 11.85
C PHE A 199 6.76 11.36 12.75
N THR A 200 7.79 10.59 13.08
CA THR A 200 7.75 9.44 13.98
C THR A 200 8.30 9.92 15.33
N GLU A 201 7.44 10.31 16.25
CA GLU A 201 7.79 10.23 17.67
C GLU A 201 7.47 8.81 18.17
N ASP A 202 8.31 8.35 19.08
CA ASP A 202 8.50 6.97 19.51
C ASP A 202 7.23 6.30 20.06
N GLU A 203 6.65 5.35 19.32
CA GLU A 203 5.90 4.24 19.93
C GLU A 203 6.17 2.97 19.14
N ALA A 204 6.86 2.03 19.78
CA ALA A 204 6.93 0.66 19.33
C ALA A 204 5.51 0.09 19.34
N ILE A 205 4.83 0.12 18.19
CA ILE A 205 3.56 -0.56 18.01
C ILE A 205 3.84 -2.04 18.21
N ALA A 206 3.32 -2.62 19.30
CA ALA A 206 3.30 -4.05 19.50
C ALA A 206 2.64 -4.70 18.28
N GLN A 207 3.44 -5.44 17.50
CA GLN A 207 3.00 -6.09 16.27
C GLN A 207 2.03 -7.23 16.61
N GLN A 208 0.74 -6.92 16.65
CA GLN A 208 -0.30 -7.91 16.47
C GLN A 208 -0.62 -7.96 14.99
N TYR A 209 -0.09 -8.97 14.30
CA TYR A 209 -0.45 -9.26 12.93
C TYR A 209 -1.95 -9.60 12.92
N PRO A 210 -2.81 -8.80 12.27
CA PRO A 210 -4.21 -9.16 12.14
C PRO A 210 -4.31 -10.49 11.38
N GLU A 211 -5.23 -11.34 11.82
CA GLU A 211 -5.59 -12.54 11.05
C GLU A 211 -6.00 -12.08 9.65
N ALA A 212 -5.45 -12.75 8.63
CA ALA A 212 -5.59 -12.34 7.24
C ALA A 212 -7.07 -12.10 6.89
N GLY A 213 -7.36 -10.91 6.33
CA GLY A 213 -8.72 -10.43 6.11
C GLY A 213 -9.53 -11.33 5.18
N ASN A 214 -10.85 -11.32 5.34
CA ASN A 214 -11.79 -12.12 4.55
C ASN A 214 -11.54 -11.92 3.04
N GLU A 215 -11.45 -13.04 2.30
CA GLU A 215 -11.40 -13.02 0.83
C GLU A 215 -12.68 -12.39 0.26
N ASP A 216 -12.55 -11.57 -0.78
CA ASP A 216 -13.68 -11.14 -1.59
C ASP A 216 -14.12 -12.32 -2.48
N PRO A 217 -15.30 -12.93 -2.23
CA PRO A 217 -15.72 -14.16 -2.92
C PRO A 217 -15.90 -13.99 -4.43
N ASP A 218 -15.98 -12.75 -4.94
CA ASP A 218 -16.08 -12.48 -6.38
C ASP A 218 -14.72 -12.52 -7.12
N LEU A 219 -13.62 -12.83 -6.41
CA LEU A 219 -12.26 -12.81 -6.98
C LEU A 219 -11.50 -14.14 -6.86
N PRO A 220 -11.86 -15.19 -7.63
CA PRO A 220 -11.13 -16.45 -7.60
C PRO A 220 -9.67 -16.28 -8.07
N ASP A 221 -8.72 -16.88 -7.35
CA ASP A 221 -7.31 -16.87 -7.74
C ASP A 221 -7.11 -17.57 -9.10
N VAL A 222 -6.18 -17.05 -9.92
CA VAL A 222 -5.79 -17.70 -11.18
C VAL A 222 -4.66 -18.68 -10.88
N GLY A 223 -4.70 -19.87 -11.48
CA GLY A 223 -3.75 -20.96 -11.15
C GLY A 223 -2.26 -20.61 -11.30
N GLU A 224 -1.92 -19.57 -12.06
CA GLU A 224 -0.53 -19.12 -12.23
C GLU A 224 0.06 -18.43 -10.99
N GLY A 225 -0.76 -17.69 -10.21
CA GLY A 225 -0.33 -17.09 -8.95
C GLY A 225 -0.05 -18.15 -7.89
N ASP A 226 -0.86 -19.21 -7.87
CA ASP A 226 -0.68 -20.35 -6.96
C ASP A 226 0.62 -21.10 -7.23
N SER A 227 1.00 -21.31 -8.50
CA SER A 227 2.28 -21.95 -8.85
C SER A 227 3.48 -21.14 -8.34
N MET A 228 3.47 -19.81 -8.52
CA MET A 228 4.52 -18.93 -8.01
C MET A 228 4.59 -18.97 -6.48
N ARG A 229 3.43 -18.90 -5.82
CA ARG A 229 3.34 -18.98 -4.36
C ARG A 229 3.91 -20.30 -3.83
N ARG A 230 3.50 -21.44 -4.39
CA ARG A 230 4.03 -22.77 -4.00
C ARG A 230 5.53 -22.85 -4.16
N PHE A 231 6.06 -22.38 -5.30
CA PHE A 231 7.50 -22.34 -5.53
C PHE A 231 8.24 -21.57 -4.44
N ILE A 232 7.72 -20.41 -4.02
CA ILE A 232 8.34 -19.61 -2.95
C ILE A 232 8.27 -20.33 -1.61
N VAL A 233 7.10 -20.89 -1.26
CA VAL A 233 6.90 -21.64 -0.01
C VAL A 233 7.90 -22.79 0.10
N GLU A 234 8.05 -23.58 -0.95
CA GLU A 234 8.91 -24.77 -0.95
C GLU A 234 10.41 -24.46 -1.03
N ASN A 235 10.83 -23.41 -1.74
CA ASN A 235 12.25 -23.16 -1.99
C ASN A 235 12.89 -22.17 -1.00
N TYR A 236 12.09 -21.35 -0.31
CA TYR A 236 12.60 -20.29 0.56
C TYR A 236 12.17 -20.42 2.02
N PHE A 237 11.23 -21.30 2.34
CA PHE A 237 10.76 -21.50 3.72
C PHE A 237 10.93 -22.92 4.25
N ALA A 238 11.32 -23.88 3.39
CA ALA A 238 11.57 -25.29 3.71
C ALA A 238 12.62 -25.52 4.79
#